data_AF-A0A947V1Y8-F1
#
_entry.id   AF-A0A947V1Y8-F1
#
_cell.length_a   1.000
_cell.length_b   1.000
_cell.length_c   1.000
_cell.angle_alpha   90.00
_cell.angle_beta   90.00
_cell.angle_gamma   90.00
#
_symmetry.space_group_name_H-M   'P 1'
#
loop_
_entity.id
_entity.type
_entity.pdbx_description
1 polymer ?
#
loop_
_entity_poly.entity_id
_entity_poly.type
_entity_poly.pdbx_seq_one_letter_code
_entity_poly.pdbx_strand_id
1 'polypeptide(L)'
;RVARHAVEAFGANLIVMDDGFQHLALRRDLDLVLFSAGTLLGNGRVFPGGELREPLSALGRAHAFVITGVDASNRSVVEDFHRRLQGSFPAKPVFLGEYLPAGIWHSSRDMACTLAEARSREVFSFAGIANPDSFCRTLRQEGFSVTGSKEFRDHHDYTAQDVSALVAAARASGARALITTEKDFVKLRPFFGSFPILALTIELRMGREFDLFLADHLSRHAL
;
A
#
# COMPACT_ATOMS: atom_id res chain seq x y z
N ARG A 1 13.64 21.65 -10.60
CA ARG A 1 13.70 21.53 -12.08
C ARG A 1 12.52 20.70 -12.61
N VAL A 2 12.28 19.48 -12.12
CA VAL A 2 11.15 18.63 -12.54
C VAL A 2 9.79 19.29 -12.25
N ALA A 3 9.56 19.75 -11.01
CA ALA A 3 8.34 20.47 -10.64
C ALA A 3 8.06 21.67 -11.56
N ARG A 4 9.09 22.48 -11.84
CA ARG A 4 8.98 23.62 -12.77
C ARG A 4 8.57 23.18 -14.18
N HIS A 5 9.18 22.13 -14.70
CA HIS A 5 8.81 21.58 -16.01
C HIS A 5 7.38 21.04 -16.03
N ALA A 6 6.91 20.41 -14.95
CA ALA A 6 5.53 19.95 -14.84
C ALA A 6 4.53 21.13 -14.95
N VAL A 7 4.82 22.24 -14.30
CA VAL A 7 3.99 23.47 -14.38
C VAL A 7 4.06 24.08 -15.78
N GLU A 8 5.27 24.31 -16.31
CA GLU A 8 5.47 25.05 -17.57
C GLU A 8 5.02 24.25 -18.80
N ALA A 9 5.28 22.95 -18.86
CA ALA A 9 5.03 22.13 -20.04
C ALA A 9 3.67 21.41 -20.01
N PHE A 10 3.11 21.15 -18.81
CA PHE A 10 1.87 20.38 -18.66
C PHE A 10 0.77 21.16 -17.94
N GLY A 11 1.02 22.41 -17.53
CA GLY A 11 0.02 23.24 -16.83
C GLY A 11 -0.37 22.67 -15.47
N ALA A 12 0.51 21.89 -14.83
CA ALA A 12 0.24 21.30 -13.53
C ALA A 12 -0.04 22.40 -12.48
N ASN A 13 -1.19 22.33 -11.83
CA ASN A 13 -1.60 23.24 -10.76
C ASN A 13 -1.48 22.61 -9.36
N LEU A 14 -1.20 21.31 -9.31
CA LEU A 14 -0.95 20.55 -8.09
C LEU A 14 0.20 19.58 -8.33
N ILE A 15 1.13 19.50 -7.37
CA ILE A 15 2.24 18.55 -7.40
C ILE A 15 2.14 17.68 -6.15
N VAL A 16 2.04 16.37 -6.35
CA VAL A 16 2.14 15.38 -5.28
C VAL A 16 3.55 14.82 -5.28
N MET A 17 4.21 14.88 -4.14
CA MET A 17 5.55 14.32 -3.95
C MET A 17 5.47 12.97 -3.23
N ASP A 18 5.70 11.89 -3.97
CA ASP A 18 5.93 10.58 -3.35
C ASP A 18 7.29 10.59 -2.62
N ASP A 19 7.30 10.12 -1.36
CA ASP A 19 8.47 10.13 -0.45
C ASP A 19 9.17 11.51 -0.31
N GLY A 20 8.40 12.59 -0.28
CA GLY A 20 8.92 13.97 -0.33
C GLY A 20 9.35 14.62 0.99
N PHE A 21 9.11 13.99 2.15
CA PHE A 21 9.21 14.66 3.45
C PHE A 21 10.63 15.12 3.81
N GLN A 22 11.65 14.35 3.41
CA GLN A 22 13.06 14.68 3.57
C GLN A 22 13.58 15.67 2.52
N HIS A 23 12.83 15.94 1.44
CA HIS A 23 13.28 16.75 0.32
C HIS A 23 13.13 18.25 0.59
N LEU A 24 13.92 18.79 1.52
CA LEU A 24 13.80 20.16 2.04
C LEU A 24 14.07 21.26 1.00
N ALA A 25 14.72 20.94 -0.12
CA ALA A 25 15.05 21.91 -1.17
C ALA A 25 13.82 22.43 -1.94
N LEU A 26 12.70 21.72 -1.88
CA LEU A 26 11.44 22.15 -2.48
C LEU A 26 10.46 22.53 -1.37
N ARG A 27 9.97 23.78 -1.39
CA ARG A 27 8.88 24.21 -0.53
C ARG A 27 7.63 23.39 -0.85
N ARG A 28 6.94 22.94 0.19
CA ARG A 28 5.67 22.22 0.12
C ARG A 28 4.66 22.98 0.95
N ASP A 29 3.48 23.21 0.39
CA ASP A 29 2.41 23.91 1.11
C ASP A 29 1.66 22.97 2.05
N LEU A 30 1.68 21.65 1.79
CA LEU A 30 1.15 20.61 2.66
C LEU A 30 2.17 19.48 2.81
N ASP A 31 2.35 19.02 4.05
CA ASP A 31 3.25 17.93 4.42
C ASP A 31 2.44 16.91 5.23
N LEU A 32 2.30 15.70 4.68
CA LEU A 32 1.64 14.58 5.34
C LEU A 32 2.70 13.55 5.70
N VAL A 33 2.76 13.15 6.96
CA VAL A 33 3.64 12.06 7.40
C VAL A 33 2.84 10.80 7.62
N LEU A 34 3.23 9.73 6.93
CA LEU A 34 2.57 8.43 6.99
C LEU A 34 3.28 7.52 7.99
N PHE A 35 2.48 6.78 8.76
CA PHE A 35 2.91 5.68 9.61
C PHE A 35 2.17 4.41 9.17
N SER A 36 2.88 3.28 9.10
CA SER A 36 2.24 1.97 8.95
C SER A 36 1.77 1.48 10.32
N ALA A 37 0.52 1.05 10.46
CA ALA A 37 -0.01 0.49 11.71
C ALA A 37 0.77 -0.75 12.19
N GLY A 38 1.45 -1.45 11.29
CA GLY A 38 2.28 -2.62 11.62
C GLY A 38 3.59 -2.27 12.33
N THR A 39 4.14 -1.08 12.10
CA THR A 39 5.47 -0.69 12.63
C THR A 39 5.40 0.56 13.52
N LEU A 40 4.56 1.53 13.16
CA LEU A 40 4.45 2.85 13.77
C LEU A 40 5.83 3.55 13.82
N LEU A 41 6.44 3.67 15.01
CA LEU A 41 7.79 4.21 15.17
C LEU A 41 8.88 3.14 15.29
N GLY A 42 8.52 1.85 15.29
CA GLY A 42 9.42 0.75 15.59
C GLY A 42 10.10 0.97 16.94
N ASN A 43 11.44 0.97 16.95
CA ASN A 43 12.24 1.24 18.16
C ASN A 43 12.49 2.74 18.43
N GLY A 44 11.95 3.64 17.60
CA GLY A 44 12.05 5.08 17.75
C GLY A 44 13.44 5.69 17.49
N ARG A 45 14.38 4.93 16.91
CA ARG A 45 15.76 5.37 16.66
C ARG A 45 16.00 5.65 15.19
N VAL A 46 16.89 6.61 14.94
CA VAL A 46 17.39 6.92 13.60
C VAL A 46 18.39 5.86 13.16
N PHE A 47 18.43 5.57 11.85
CA PHE A 47 19.42 4.70 11.25
C PHE A 47 20.86 5.09 11.64
N PRO A 48 21.76 4.12 11.94
CA PRO A 48 21.57 2.67 11.89
C PRO A 48 20.98 2.06 13.17
N GLY A 49 20.68 2.87 14.19
CA GLY A 49 20.14 2.38 15.47
C GLY A 49 18.65 1.97 15.41
N GLY A 50 17.97 2.26 14.30
CA GLY A 50 16.58 1.94 14.01
C GLY A 50 16.23 2.26 12.55
N GLU A 51 14.94 2.20 12.21
CA GLU A 51 14.44 2.38 10.84
C GLU A 51 14.12 3.84 10.47
N LEU A 52 14.12 4.76 11.45
CA LEU A 52 13.76 6.14 11.17
C LEU A 52 14.85 6.82 10.32
N ARG A 53 14.43 7.52 9.27
CA ARG A 53 15.31 8.33 8.42
C ARG A 53 15.66 9.68 9.05
N GLU A 54 14.80 10.16 9.94
CA GLU A 54 14.92 11.45 10.64
C GLU A 54 14.51 11.32 12.11
N PRO A 55 15.01 12.19 13.01
CA PRO A 55 14.57 12.20 14.41
C PRO A 55 13.10 12.62 14.53
N LEU A 56 12.45 12.24 15.64
CA LEU A 56 11.04 12.58 15.90
C LEU A 56 10.75 14.09 15.91
N SER A 57 11.76 14.93 16.18
CA SER A 57 11.63 16.38 16.08
C SER A 57 11.29 16.86 14.66
N ALA A 58 11.66 16.10 13.62
CA ALA A 58 11.30 16.42 12.23
C ALA A 58 9.79 16.39 11.98
N LEU A 59 9.02 15.62 12.77
CA LEU A 59 7.55 15.62 12.73
C LEU A 59 6.96 17.01 13.03
N GLY A 60 7.74 17.91 13.64
CA GLY A 60 7.41 19.32 13.81
C GLY A 60 7.10 20.05 12.49
N ARG A 61 7.60 19.56 11.34
CA ARG A 61 7.32 20.13 10.01
C ARG A 61 6.02 19.62 9.37
N ALA A 62 5.48 18.50 9.83
CA ALA A 62 4.25 17.94 9.26
C ALA A 62 3.06 18.87 9.47
N HIS A 63 2.10 18.86 8.56
CA HIS A 63 0.82 19.53 8.74
C HIS A 63 -0.23 18.56 9.32
N ALA A 64 -0.14 17.29 8.94
CA ALA A 64 -0.97 16.22 9.49
C ALA A 64 -0.24 14.88 9.49
N PHE A 65 -0.79 13.93 10.23
CA PHE A 65 -0.31 12.55 10.28
C PHE A 65 -1.36 11.61 9.71
N VAL A 66 -0.91 10.53 9.07
CA VAL A 66 -1.79 9.48 8.54
C VAL A 66 -1.28 8.13 9.00
N ILE A 67 -2.09 7.36 9.71
CA ILE A 67 -1.77 5.98 10.10
C ILE A 67 -2.51 5.04 9.14
N THR A 68 -1.78 4.33 8.29
CA THR A 68 -2.33 3.42 7.27
C THR A 68 -2.27 1.96 7.70
N GLY A 69 -3.14 1.12 7.15
CA GLY A 69 -3.19 -0.32 7.46
C GLY A 69 -3.81 -0.63 8.82
N VAL A 70 -4.70 0.26 9.30
CA VAL A 70 -5.45 0.03 10.54
C VAL A 70 -6.43 -1.13 10.32
N ASP A 71 -6.47 -2.05 11.27
CA ASP A 71 -7.42 -3.16 11.29
C ASP A 71 -7.82 -3.51 12.74
N ALA A 72 -8.72 -4.49 12.89
CA ALA A 72 -9.19 -4.91 14.21
C ALA A 72 -8.08 -5.46 15.12
N SER A 73 -7.02 -6.04 14.56
CA SER A 73 -5.92 -6.65 15.31
C SER A 73 -4.94 -5.63 15.89
N ASN A 74 -4.82 -4.46 15.26
CA ASN A 74 -3.88 -3.41 15.68
C ASN A 74 -4.55 -2.15 16.28
N ARG A 75 -5.90 -2.12 16.32
CA ARG A 75 -6.70 -0.96 16.76
C ARG A 75 -6.26 -0.33 18.08
N SER A 76 -6.07 -1.13 19.13
CA SER A 76 -5.65 -0.62 20.45
C SER A 76 -4.30 0.09 20.41
N VAL A 77 -3.32 -0.48 19.70
CA VAL A 77 -1.97 0.09 19.61
C VAL A 77 -1.99 1.38 18.77
N VAL A 78 -2.79 1.39 17.69
CA VAL A 78 -3.03 2.58 16.87
C VAL A 78 -3.67 3.70 17.68
N GLU A 79 -4.66 3.40 18.53
CA GLU A 79 -5.30 4.40 19.40
C GLU A 79 -4.34 4.98 20.45
N ASP A 80 -3.48 4.15 21.05
CA ASP A 80 -2.42 4.63 21.95
C ASP A 80 -1.45 5.56 21.23
N PHE A 81 -1.02 5.18 20.02
CA PHE A 81 -0.11 5.99 19.22
C PHE A 81 -0.74 7.30 18.74
N HIS A 82 -2.01 7.23 18.34
CA HIS A 82 -2.82 8.40 18.00
C HIS A 82 -2.85 9.40 19.16
N ARG A 83 -3.15 8.96 20.39
CA ARG A 83 -3.12 9.81 21.58
C ARG A 83 -1.75 10.44 21.83
N ARG A 84 -0.67 9.69 21.63
CA ARG A 84 0.71 10.19 21.79
C ARG A 84 1.06 11.27 20.76
N LEU A 85 0.67 11.10 19.51
CA LEU A 85 0.84 12.11 18.46
C LEU A 85 0.06 13.38 18.79
N GLN A 86 -1.22 13.25 19.16
CA GLN A 86 -2.05 14.39 19.55
C GLN A 86 -1.49 15.13 20.77
N GLY A 87 -0.99 14.40 21.79
CA GLY A 87 -0.37 15.02 22.95
C GLY A 87 0.92 15.79 22.63
N SER A 88 1.70 15.31 21.67
CA SER A 88 2.97 15.95 21.25
C SER A 88 2.76 17.07 20.22
N PHE A 89 1.71 16.98 19.42
CA PHE A 89 1.40 17.87 18.31
C PHE A 89 -0.10 18.21 18.27
N PRO A 90 -0.62 18.95 19.28
CA PRO A 90 -2.06 19.15 19.47
C PRO A 90 -2.77 19.90 18.34
N ALA A 91 -2.03 20.68 17.55
CA ALA A 91 -2.57 21.41 16.41
C ALA A 91 -2.60 20.60 15.10
N LYS A 92 -2.10 19.36 15.09
CA LYS A 92 -1.95 18.54 13.89
C LYS A 92 -2.96 17.39 13.92
N PRO A 93 -3.89 17.31 12.96
CA PRO A 93 -4.81 16.20 12.90
C PRO A 93 -4.08 14.89 12.59
N VAL A 94 -4.64 13.80 13.08
CA VAL A 94 -4.19 12.43 12.80
C VAL A 94 -5.34 11.69 12.16
N PHE A 95 -5.11 11.17 10.97
CA PHE A 95 -6.10 10.43 10.19
C PHE A 95 -5.77 8.95 10.20
N LEU A 96 -6.79 8.12 10.16
CA LEU A 96 -6.66 6.66 10.08
C LEU A 96 -7.10 6.19 8.70
N GLY A 97 -6.32 5.27 8.15
CA GLY A 97 -6.56 4.65 6.85
C GLY A 97 -6.56 3.13 6.95
N GLU A 98 -7.55 2.52 6.34
CA GLU A 98 -7.73 1.06 6.30
C GLU A 98 -7.55 0.59 4.85
N TYR A 99 -6.80 -0.49 4.63
CA TYR A 99 -6.70 -1.10 3.31
C TYR A 99 -7.84 -2.09 3.12
N LEU A 100 -8.70 -1.83 2.15
CA LEU A 100 -9.83 -2.71 1.82
C LEU A 100 -9.62 -3.36 0.46
N PRO A 101 -9.90 -4.65 0.33
CA PRO A 101 -9.98 -5.32 -0.96
C PRO A 101 -11.04 -4.66 -1.86
N ALA A 102 -10.62 -4.22 -3.03
CA ALA A 102 -11.46 -3.43 -3.93
C ALA A 102 -11.90 -4.21 -5.19
N GLY A 103 -11.13 -5.22 -5.60
CA GLY A 103 -11.37 -5.93 -6.85
C GLY A 103 -10.25 -6.91 -7.19
N ILE A 104 -10.30 -7.42 -8.43
CA ILE A 104 -9.34 -8.40 -8.93
C ILE A 104 -8.93 -8.07 -10.36
N TRP A 105 -7.65 -7.82 -10.60
CA TRP A 105 -7.11 -7.86 -11.96
C TRP A 105 -6.95 -9.29 -12.44
N HIS A 106 -7.17 -9.53 -13.73
CA HIS A 106 -7.12 -10.86 -14.33
C HIS A 106 -6.25 -10.85 -15.58
N SER A 107 -5.22 -11.71 -15.65
CA SER A 107 -4.22 -11.70 -16.74
C SER A 107 -4.78 -11.92 -18.15
N SER A 108 -5.91 -12.62 -18.25
CA SER A 108 -6.55 -12.96 -19.54
C SER A 108 -7.77 -12.09 -19.91
N ARG A 109 -8.07 -11.04 -19.14
CA ARG A 109 -9.23 -10.16 -19.43
C ARG A 109 -8.78 -8.71 -19.44
N ASP A 110 -9.26 -7.94 -20.41
CA ASP A 110 -9.09 -6.49 -20.44
C ASP A 110 -9.84 -5.78 -19.30
N MET A 111 -10.64 -6.51 -18.52
CA MET A 111 -11.42 -5.98 -17.40
C MET A 111 -11.29 -6.84 -16.15
N ALA A 112 -11.21 -6.18 -15.00
CA ALA A 112 -11.19 -6.79 -13.67
C ALA A 112 -12.40 -7.73 -13.44
N CYS A 113 -12.20 -8.80 -12.67
CA CYS A 113 -13.32 -9.61 -12.16
C CYS A 113 -13.67 -9.19 -10.73
N THR A 114 -14.89 -9.52 -10.30
CA THR A 114 -15.34 -9.20 -8.94
C THR A 114 -14.67 -10.09 -7.90
N LEU A 115 -14.61 -9.64 -6.65
CA LEU A 115 -14.17 -10.48 -5.52
C LEU A 115 -15.00 -11.77 -5.42
N ALA A 116 -16.31 -11.69 -5.68
CA ALA A 116 -17.21 -12.83 -5.62
C ALA A 116 -16.84 -13.92 -6.65
N GLU A 117 -16.56 -13.54 -7.90
CA GLU A 117 -16.13 -14.48 -8.94
C GLU A 117 -14.75 -15.09 -8.66
N ALA A 118 -13.86 -14.34 -8.03
CA ALA A 118 -12.52 -14.84 -7.70
C ALA A 118 -12.54 -15.80 -6.50
N ARG A 119 -13.40 -15.55 -5.50
CA ARG A 119 -13.59 -16.43 -4.33
C ARG A 119 -14.18 -17.79 -4.68
N SER A 120 -14.93 -17.90 -5.79
CA SER A 120 -15.50 -19.18 -6.22
C SER A 120 -14.47 -20.15 -6.83
N ARG A 121 -13.19 -19.80 -6.80
CA ARG A 121 -12.09 -20.58 -7.38
C ARG A 121 -11.08 -20.92 -6.31
N GLU A 122 -10.49 -22.10 -6.43
CA GLU A 122 -9.30 -22.48 -5.71
C GLU A 122 -8.11 -21.68 -6.25
N VAL A 123 -7.39 -20.98 -5.36
CA VAL A 123 -6.28 -20.11 -5.75
C VAL A 123 -4.99 -20.51 -5.04
N PHE A 124 -3.86 -20.40 -5.74
CA PHE A 124 -2.54 -20.55 -5.16
C PHE A 124 -1.91 -19.17 -4.96
N SER A 125 -1.62 -18.81 -3.73
CA SER A 125 -1.11 -17.49 -3.36
C SER A 125 0.39 -17.38 -3.58
N PHE A 126 0.86 -16.22 -4.04
CA PHE A 126 2.28 -15.90 -3.97
C PHE A 126 2.49 -14.39 -3.90
N ALA A 127 3.58 -13.96 -3.26
CA ALA A 127 3.95 -12.54 -3.19
C ALA A 127 5.46 -12.36 -2.98
N GLY A 128 6.01 -11.31 -3.58
CA GLY A 128 7.36 -10.78 -3.39
C GLY A 128 7.31 -9.38 -2.79
N ILE A 129 6.64 -9.27 -1.64
CA ILE A 129 6.46 -8.03 -0.86
C ILE A 129 7.11 -8.15 0.52
N ALA A 130 7.29 -7.04 1.22
CA ALA A 130 7.90 -7.01 2.55
C ALA A 130 7.19 -7.87 3.62
N ASN A 131 5.87 -8.10 3.51
CA ASN A 131 5.09 -8.92 4.45
C ASN A 131 4.11 -9.87 3.73
N PRO A 132 4.59 -11.01 3.21
CA PRO A 132 3.76 -12.00 2.51
C PRO A 132 2.68 -12.63 3.40
N ASP A 133 2.95 -12.80 4.70
CA ASP A 133 2.01 -13.34 5.68
C ASP A 133 0.74 -12.50 5.78
N SER A 134 0.88 -11.17 5.79
CA SER A 134 -0.26 -10.25 5.79
C SER A 134 -1.14 -10.46 4.57
N PHE A 135 -0.55 -10.64 3.39
CA PHE A 135 -1.31 -10.86 2.16
C PHE A 135 -2.10 -12.17 2.19
N CYS A 136 -1.48 -13.27 2.62
CA CYS A 136 -2.17 -14.55 2.80
C CYS A 136 -3.29 -14.46 3.84
N ARG A 137 -3.10 -13.70 4.92
CA ARG A 137 -4.14 -13.45 5.93
C ARG A 137 -5.32 -12.69 5.35
N THR A 138 -5.07 -11.63 4.58
CA THR A 138 -6.12 -10.87 3.88
C THR A 138 -6.93 -11.77 2.96
N LEU A 139 -6.28 -12.61 2.14
CA LEU A 139 -6.99 -13.55 1.26
C LEU A 139 -7.93 -14.48 2.04
N ARG A 140 -7.48 -15.02 3.18
CA ARG A 140 -8.31 -15.89 4.02
C ARG A 140 -9.47 -15.14 4.68
N GLN A 141 -9.23 -13.93 5.19
CA GLN A 141 -10.27 -13.09 5.79
C GLN A 141 -11.34 -12.70 4.77
N GLU A 142 -10.92 -12.48 3.52
CA GLU A 142 -11.81 -12.25 2.39
C GLU A 142 -12.50 -13.52 1.88
N GLY A 143 -12.28 -14.68 2.49
CA GLY A 143 -12.97 -15.92 2.13
C GLY A 143 -12.47 -16.58 0.84
N PHE A 144 -11.22 -16.32 0.43
CA PHE A 144 -10.60 -17.07 -0.67
C PHE A 144 -10.23 -18.49 -0.25
N SER A 145 -10.49 -19.45 -1.14
CA SER A 145 -10.03 -20.84 -1.01
C SER A 145 -8.57 -20.96 -1.44
N VAL A 146 -7.65 -20.65 -0.54
CA VAL A 146 -6.20 -20.70 -0.80
C VAL A 146 -5.68 -22.14 -0.60
N THR A 147 -5.27 -22.82 -1.68
CA THR A 147 -4.81 -24.23 -1.64
C THR A 147 -3.33 -24.39 -1.33
N GLY A 148 -2.56 -23.30 -1.44
CA GLY A 148 -1.14 -23.26 -1.15
C GLY A 148 -0.59 -21.85 -1.31
N SER A 149 0.64 -21.65 -0.84
CA SER A 149 1.34 -20.37 -0.96
C SER A 149 2.81 -20.53 -1.31
N LYS A 150 3.39 -19.53 -1.96
CA LYS A 150 4.84 -19.38 -2.14
C LYS A 150 5.29 -17.95 -1.90
N GLU A 151 6.32 -17.79 -1.07
CA GLU A 151 6.89 -16.50 -0.76
C GLU A 151 8.14 -16.24 -1.59
N PHE A 152 8.31 -14.98 -1.99
CA PHE A 152 9.49 -14.48 -2.68
C PHE A 152 10.08 -13.30 -1.89
N ARG A 153 11.33 -12.93 -2.22
CA ARG A 153 11.95 -11.74 -1.63
C ARG A 153 11.22 -10.48 -2.06
N ASP A 154 11.27 -9.44 -1.23
CA ASP A 154 10.71 -8.14 -1.64
C ASP A 154 11.40 -7.65 -2.91
N HIS A 155 10.62 -7.08 -3.82
CA HIS A 155 11.06 -6.66 -5.15
C HIS A 155 11.56 -7.80 -6.06
N HIS A 156 11.13 -9.05 -5.85
CA HIS A 156 11.50 -10.17 -6.73
C HIS A 156 11.17 -9.90 -8.21
N ASP A 157 12.13 -10.19 -9.09
CA ASP A 157 11.96 -10.17 -10.54
C ASP A 157 11.64 -11.58 -11.02
N TYR A 158 10.39 -11.78 -11.46
CA TYR A 158 9.90 -13.11 -11.84
C TYR A 158 10.52 -13.59 -13.15
N THR A 159 11.00 -14.83 -13.14
CA THR A 159 11.51 -15.51 -14.33
C THR A 159 10.45 -16.46 -14.92
N ALA A 160 10.66 -16.91 -16.16
CA ALA A 160 9.79 -17.93 -16.77
C ALA A 160 9.80 -19.25 -15.96
N GLN A 161 10.95 -19.60 -15.37
CA GLN A 161 11.10 -20.76 -14.50
C GLN A 161 10.30 -20.59 -13.20
N ASP A 162 10.31 -19.40 -12.59
CA ASP A 162 9.50 -19.11 -11.40
C ASP A 162 8.01 -19.30 -11.68
N VAL A 163 7.53 -18.74 -12.79
CA VAL A 163 6.12 -18.85 -13.19
C VAL A 163 5.76 -20.30 -13.51
N SER A 164 6.61 -21.04 -14.22
CA SER A 164 6.39 -22.46 -14.49
C SER A 164 6.31 -23.28 -13.20
N ALA A 165 7.17 -23.00 -12.21
CA ALA A 165 7.15 -23.65 -10.92
C ALA A 165 5.89 -23.31 -10.10
N LEU A 166 5.45 -22.05 -10.14
CA LEU A 166 4.19 -21.61 -9.53
C LEU A 166 2.99 -22.32 -10.15
N VAL A 167 2.92 -22.41 -11.48
CA VAL A 167 1.83 -23.10 -12.19
C VAL A 167 1.83 -24.59 -11.85
N ALA A 168 3.00 -25.24 -11.78
CA ALA A 168 3.11 -26.64 -11.38
C ALA A 168 2.61 -26.86 -9.94
N ALA A 169 3.01 -26.01 -8.99
CA ALA A 169 2.57 -26.07 -7.60
C ALA A 169 1.06 -25.79 -7.45
N ALA A 170 0.54 -24.82 -8.21
CA ALA A 170 -0.88 -24.52 -8.26
C ALA A 170 -1.69 -25.73 -8.73
N ARG A 171 -1.29 -26.36 -9.84
CA ARG A 171 -1.95 -27.57 -10.36
C ARG A 171 -1.88 -28.73 -9.37
N ALA A 172 -0.72 -28.96 -8.74
CA ALA A 172 -0.53 -30.04 -7.77
C ALA A 172 -1.42 -29.87 -6.52
N SER A 173 -1.70 -28.62 -6.13
CA SER A 173 -2.60 -28.30 -5.00
C SER A 173 -4.08 -28.15 -5.39
N GLY A 174 -4.42 -28.33 -6.67
CA GLY A 174 -5.79 -28.18 -7.18
C GLY A 174 -6.24 -26.74 -7.42
N ALA A 175 -5.35 -25.75 -7.35
CA ALA A 175 -5.69 -24.37 -7.70
C ALA A 175 -5.99 -24.22 -9.20
N ARG A 176 -6.96 -23.36 -9.49
CA ARG A 176 -7.39 -23.00 -10.85
C ARG A 176 -6.83 -21.65 -11.32
N ALA A 177 -6.22 -20.89 -10.41
CA ALA A 177 -5.54 -19.65 -10.71
C ALA A 177 -4.41 -19.38 -9.70
N LEU A 178 -3.42 -18.59 -10.11
CA LEU A 178 -2.50 -17.94 -9.19
C LEU A 178 -3.12 -16.64 -8.69
N ILE A 179 -2.84 -16.24 -7.44
CA ILE A 179 -3.25 -14.93 -6.91
C ILE A 179 -2.07 -14.22 -6.23
N THR A 180 -1.91 -12.94 -6.51
CA THR A 180 -0.80 -12.11 -6.00
C THR A 180 -1.22 -10.65 -5.77
N THR A 181 -0.25 -9.78 -5.44
CA THR A 181 -0.46 -8.35 -5.28
C THR A 181 -0.41 -7.60 -6.61
N GLU A 182 -0.96 -6.38 -6.66
CA GLU A 182 -0.83 -5.51 -7.84
C GLU A 182 0.64 -5.21 -8.19
N LYS A 183 1.50 -5.06 -7.16
CA LYS A 183 2.95 -4.79 -7.31
C LYS A 183 3.67 -5.90 -8.05
N ASP A 184 3.32 -7.16 -7.79
CA ASP A 184 3.92 -8.30 -8.47
C ASP A 184 3.24 -8.60 -9.80
N PHE A 185 1.93 -8.37 -9.90
CA PHE A 185 1.17 -8.57 -11.12
C PHE A 185 1.72 -7.76 -12.31
N VAL A 186 2.15 -6.52 -12.09
CA VAL A 186 2.74 -5.70 -13.17
C VAL A 186 4.03 -6.29 -13.74
N LYS A 187 4.82 -7.01 -12.93
CA LYS A 187 6.06 -7.68 -13.35
C LYS A 187 5.79 -8.96 -14.15
N LEU A 188 4.59 -9.52 -14.00
CA LEU A 188 4.20 -10.80 -14.62
C LEU A 188 3.59 -10.64 -16.00
N ARG A 189 3.39 -9.41 -16.50
CA ARG A 189 2.84 -9.12 -17.82
C ARG A 189 3.48 -9.95 -18.95
N PRO A 190 4.82 -10.15 -19.00
CA PRO A 190 5.44 -10.98 -20.05
C PRO A 190 5.04 -12.46 -20.01
N PHE A 191 4.48 -12.93 -18.90
CA PHE A 191 4.12 -14.34 -18.67
C PHE A 191 2.60 -14.57 -18.66
N PHE A 192 1.80 -13.56 -19.02
CA PHE A 192 0.36 -13.74 -19.19
C PHE A 192 0.09 -14.74 -20.32
N GLY A 193 -0.83 -15.67 -20.10
CA GLY A 193 -1.11 -16.74 -21.05
C GLY A 193 -1.81 -17.95 -20.44
N SER A 194 -1.13 -19.09 -20.46
CA SER A 194 -1.72 -20.44 -20.30
C SER A 194 -2.28 -20.77 -18.92
N PHE A 195 -2.01 -19.96 -17.90
CA PHE A 195 -2.61 -20.13 -16.57
C PHE A 195 -3.09 -18.78 -16.03
N PRO A 196 -4.33 -18.69 -15.49
CA PRO A 196 -4.86 -17.44 -14.95
C PRO A 196 -4.01 -16.93 -13.79
N ILE A 197 -3.64 -15.64 -13.85
CA ILE A 197 -3.00 -14.92 -12.77
C ILE A 197 -3.96 -13.80 -12.35
N LEU A 198 -4.25 -13.76 -11.06
CA LEU A 198 -5.13 -12.78 -10.43
C LEU A 198 -4.29 -11.83 -9.58
N ALA A 199 -4.67 -10.56 -9.53
CA ALA A 199 -4.13 -9.63 -8.55
C ALA A 199 -5.24 -9.12 -7.64
N LEU A 200 -5.11 -9.30 -6.33
CA LEU A 200 -5.99 -8.64 -5.37
C LEU A 200 -5.66 -7.15 -5.36
N THR A 201 -6.64 -6.34 -5.71
CA THR A 201 -6.49 -4.89 -5.64
C THR A 201 -6.92 -4.40 -4.27
N ILE A 202 -6.21 -3.40 -3.77
CA ILE A 202 -6.52 -2.77 -2.49
C ILE A 202 -6.79 -1.28 -2.68
N GLU A 203 -7.76 -0.78 -1.96
CA GLU A 203 -8.07 0.64 -1.86
C GLU A 203 -7.72 1.09 -0.45
N LEU A 204 -7.01 2.23 -0.34
CA LEU A 204 -6.87 2.91 0.94
C LEU A 204 -8.15 3.72 1.19
N ARG A 205 -8.91 3.30 2.19
CA ARG A 205 -10.08 4.06 2.65
C ARG A 205 -9.71 4.95 3.81
N MET A 206 -10.00 6.24 3.62
CA MET A 206 -9.82 7.29 4.61
C MET A 206 -11.18 7.74 5.13
N GLY A 207 -11.21 8.26 6.36
CA GLY A 207 -12.41 8.91 6.89
C GLY A 207 -12.68 10.25 6.21
N ARG A 208 -13.96 10.66 6.15
CA ARG A 208 -14.41 11.93 5.53
C ARG A 208 -13.67 13.17 6.03
N GLU A 209 -13.20 13.16 7.28
CA GLU A 209 -12.43 14.27 7.85
C GLU A 209 -11.12 14.53 7.12
N PHE A 210 -10.48 13.47 6.57
CA PHE A 210 -9.29 13.60 5.75
C PHE A 210 -9.58 14.34 4.44
N ASP A 211 -10.68 13.98 3.77
CA ASP A 211 -11.09 14.63 2.51
C ASP A 211 -11.42 16.10 2.73
N LEU A 212 -12.12 16.42 3.83
CA LEU A 212 -12.43 17.80 4.20
C LEU A 212 -11.17 18.60 4.53
N PHE A 213 -10.21 18.01 5.23
CA PHE A 213 -8.93 18.63 5.53
C PHE A 213 -8.13 18.92 4.25
N LEU A 214 -8.06 17.97 3.32
CA LEU A 214 -7.42 18.18 2.02
C LEU A 214 -8.11 19.26 1.21
N ALA A 215 -9.44 19.24 1.14
CA ALA A 215 -10.21 20.23 0.39
C ALA A 215 -10.02 21.65 0.95
N ASP A 216 -10.08 21.83 2.27
CA ASP A 216 -9.82 23.12 2.93
C ASP A 216 -8.41 23.61 2.62
N HIS A 217 -7.40 22.76 2.76
CA HIS A 217 -6.01 23.14 2.51
C HIS A 217 -5.76 23.52 1.05
N LEU A 218 -6.25 22.70 0.10
CA LEU A 218 -6.10 22.96 -1.34
C LEU A 218 -6.83 24.24 -1.77
N SER A 219 -8.01 24.52 -1.19
CA SER A 219 -8.78 25.72 -1.52
C SER A 219 -8.07 27.04 -1.14
N ARG A 220 -7.25 27.03 -0.08
CA ARG A 220 -6.48 28.20 0.39
C ARG A 220 -5.32 28.55 -0.52
N HIS A 221 -4.90 27.62 -1.37
CA HIS A 221 -3.75 27.74 -2.26
C HIS A 221 -4.14 27.78 -3.75
N ALA A 222 -5.43 27.65 -4.08
CA ALA A 222 -5.96 27.89 -5.41
C ALA A 222 -6.05 29.41 -5.66
N LEU A 223 -5.01 29.96 -6.30
CA LEU A 223 -4.97 31.30 -6.88
C LEU A 223 -4.96 31.20 -8.41
#